data_AF-A0AAV3PTP3-F1
#
_entry.id   AF-A0AAV3PTP3-F1
#
_cell.length_a   1.000
_cell.length_b   1.000
_cell.length_c   1.000
_cell.angle_alpha   90.00
_cell.angle_beta   90.00
_cell.angle_gamma   90.00
#
_symmetry.space_group_name_H-M   'P 1'
#
loop_
_entity.id
_entity.type
_entity.pdbx_description
1 polymer ?
#
loop_
_entity_poly.entity_id
_entity_poly.type
_entity_poly.pdbx_seq_one_letter_code
_entity_poly.pdbx_strand_id
1 'polypeptide(L)'
;MTDGYDNLTAYGYNDASDEPSIGWSRHAYTIQIWVYNSGLAREQTTWDQAVFNKELFHPSHPGYIGIHTSKRTMDFYLFMNSKVLFKTVRYDPELKKLKPVVVHMYYHKYDKYRRMKAVVEYYVNGKQDALDTFPPGYPYNHSSLLM
;
A
#
# COMPACT_ATOMS: atom_id res chain seq x y z
N MET A 1 -1.17 -15.61 18.27
CA MET A 1 -2.15 -16.33 19.08
C MET A 1 -3.28 -15.36 19.41
N THR A 2 -4.56 -15.65 19.14
CA THR A 2 -5.26 -15.40 17.86
C THR A 2 -6.59 -14.66 18.14
N ASP A 3 -6.82 -13.43 17.65
CA ASP A 3 -8.00 -12.62 18.02
C ASP A 3 -8.76 -11.97 16.83
N GLY A 4 -8.72 -12.57 15.63
CA GLY A 4 -9.58 -12.09 14.54
C GLY A 4 -11.05 -12.32 14.91
N TYR A 5 -11.85 -11.26 14.91
CA TYR A 5 -13.28 -11.31 15.23
C TYR A 5 -14.17 -11.40 13.99
N ASP A 6 -13.58 -11.39 12.78
CA ASP A 6 -14.27 -11.77 11.54
C ASP A 6 -13.34 -12.36 10.45
N ASN A 7 -13.99 -12.82 9.38
CA ASN A 7 -13.71 -14.08 8.69
C ASN A 7 -12.47 -14.10 7.77
N LEU A 8 -11.70 -13.00 7.67
CA LEU A 8 -10.50 -12.92 6.82
C LEU A 8 -9.27 -12.38 7.56
N THR A 9 -9.40 -11.96 8.83
CA THR A 9 -8.42 -11.04 9.44
C THR A 9 -7.60 -11.63 10.59
N ALA A 10 -7.83 -12.89 10.97
CA ALA A 10 -6.93 -13.59 11.89
C ALA A 10 -5.62 -13.97 11.19
N TYR A 11 -4.50 -13.31 11.57
CA TYR A 11 -3.11 -13.74 11.30
C TYR A 11 -2.72 -14.03 9.83
N GLY A 12 -2.20 -13.02 9.13
CA GLY A 12 -1.37 -13.25 7.95
C GLY A 12 -2.14 -13.59 6.67
N TYR A 13 -3.40 -13.20 6.59
CA TYR A 13 -4.18 -13.27 5.36
C TYR A 13 -3.47 -12.50 4.23
N ASN A 14 -2.98 -13.26 3.26
CA ASN A 14 -2.50 -12.75 1.99
C ASN A 14 -3.69 -12.73 1.03
N ASP A 15 -4.32 -11.57 0.88
CA ASP A 15 -5.32 -11.40 -0.18
C ASP A 15 -4.60 -11.24 -1.52
N ALA A 16 -5.01 -12.03 -2.50
CA ALA A 16 -4.51 -12.00 -3.86
C ALA A 16 -5.63 -11.46 -4.76
N SER A 17 -5.63 -10.15 -5.02
CA SER A 17 -6.57 -9.56 -5.96
C SER A 17 -6.00 -9.65 -7.37
N ASP A 18 -6.73 -10.26 -8.32
CA ASP A 18 -6.45 -10.19 -9.76
C ASP A 18 -7.32 -9.10 -10.42
N GLU A 19 -6.70 -8.12 -11.04
CA GLU A 19 -7.39 -7.06 -11.75
C GLU A 19 -6.76 -6.89 -13.15
N PRO A 20 -7.37 -7.47 -14.21
CA PRO A 20 -6.79 -7.50 -15.55
C PRO A 20 -6.56 -6.12 -16.16
N SER A 21 -7.38 -5.14 -15.77
CA SER A 21 -7.33 -3.74 -16.21
C SER A 21 -6.15 -2.94 -15.64
N ILE A 22 -5.18 -3.57 -14.95
CA ILE A 22 -3.96 -2.92 -14.47
C ILE A 22 -2.66 -3.58 -15.00
N GLY A 23 -2.79 -4.55 -15.91
CA GLY A 23 -1.70 -5.29 -16.60
C GLY A 23 -0.61 -5.82 -15.68
N TRP A 24 0.65 -5.35 -15.78
CA TRP A 24 1.78 -5.93 -15.01
C TRP A 24 1.62 -5.91 -13.49
N SER A 25 0.71 -5.08 -12.94
CA SER A 25 0.41 -5.05 -11.49
C SER A 25 -0.90 -5.78 -11.15
N ARG A 26 -1.40 -6.64 -12.05
CA ARG A 26 -2.69 -7.34 -11.91
C ARG A 26 -2.75 -8.22 -10.66
N HIS A 27 -1.65 -8.87 -10.27
CA HIS A 27 -1.56 -9.68 -9.07
C HIS A 27 -0.96 -8.83 -7.94
N ALA A 28 -1.79 -8.48 -6.96
CA ALA A 28 -1.35 -7.77 -5.76
C ALA A 28 -1.60 -8.63 -4.53
N TYR A 29 -0.51 -9.07 -3.89
CA TYR A 29 -0.55 -9.69 -2.57
C TYR A 29 -0.46 -8.59 -1.52
N THR A 30 -1.49 -8.43 -0.70
CA THR A 30 -1.48 -7.37 0.33
C THR A 30 -1.25 -7.97 1.71
N ILE A 31 -0.17 -7.54 2.35
CA ILE A 31 0.07 -7.70 3.80
C ILE A 31 0.40 -6.34 4.38
N GLN A 32 -0.27 -5.97 5.48
CA GLN A 32 -0.03 -4.69 6.15
C GLN A 32 1.05 -4.85 7.21
N ILE A 33 2.19 -4.22 6.97
CA ILE A 33 3.38 -4.27 7.84
C ILE A 33 3.96 -2.84 7.88
N TRP A 34 4.11 -2.27 9.08
CA TRP A 34 4.79 -1.00 9.31
C TRP A 34 5.96 -1.23 10.24
N VAL A 35 7.18 -0.95 9.79
CA VAL A 35 8.42 -1.24 10.53
C VAL A 35 9.44 -0.16 10.22
N TYR A 36 10.14 0.29 11.27
CA TYR A 36 11.33 1.13 11.15
C TYR A 36 12.54 0.19 11.05
N ASN A 37 13.21 0.11 9.89
CA ASN A 37 14.29 -0.87 9.67
C ASN A 37 15.64 -0.18 9.38
N SER A 38 16.65 -0.50 10.19
CA SER A 38 18.03 -0.05 10.07
C SER A 38 18.91 -0.92 9.14
N GLY A 39 18.37 -2.00 8.57
CA GLY A 39 19.08 -2.92 7.66
C GLY A 39 19.42 -2.36 6.27
N LEU A 40 18.79 -1.24 5.87
CA LEU A 40 19.00 -0.56 4.58
C LEU A 40 20.44 -0.11 4.31
N ALA A 41 21.30 -0.05 5.34
CA ALA A 41 22.67 0.45 5.21
C ALA A 41 23.63 -0.54 4.49
N ARG A 42 23.32 -1.85 4.45
CA ARG A 42 24.26 -2.90 3.99
C ARG A 42 24.11 -3.31 2.53
N GLU A 43 22.90 -3.25 1.98
CA GLU A 43 22.59 -3.70 0.60
C GLU A 43 21.99 -2.54 -0.22
N GLN A 44 22.84 -1.56 -0.57
CA GLN A 44 22.41 -0.27 -1.14
C GLN A 44 21.92 -0.34 -2.59
N THR A 45 22.26 -1.40 -3.34
CA THR A 45 21.88 -1.57 -4.75
C THR A 45 20.69 -2.49 -4.94
N THR A 46 20.22 -3.14 -3.87
CA THR A 46 19.11 -4.09 -3.90
C THR A 46 17.80 -3.37 -3.63
N TRP A 47 16.70 -3.88 -4.18
CA TRP A 47 15.37 -3.34 -3.92
C TRP A 47 15.07 -3.37 -2.42
N ASP A 48 14.78 -2.19 -1.86
CA ASP A 48 14.56 -1.95 -0.43
C ASP A 48 13.55 -2.92 0.19
N GLN A 49 12.45 -3.21 -0.49
CA GLN A 49 11.44 -4.16 -0.01
C GLN A 49 11.97 -5.61 0.03
N ALA A 50 12.87 -6.00 -0.88
CA ALA A 50 13.49 -7.32 -0.87
C ALA A 50 14.48 -7.47 0.29
N VAL A 51 15.34 -6.45 0.50
CA VAL A 51 16.26 -6.41 1.65
C VAL A 51 15.48 -6.41 2.96
N PHE A 52 14.42 -5.61 3.03
CA PHE A 52 13.54 -5.54 4.19
C PHE A 52 12.88 -6.88 4.50
N ASN A 53 12.29 -7.54 3.50
CA ASN A 53 11.66 -8.85 3.67
C ASN A 53 12.70 -9.89 4.08
N LYS A 54 13.89 -9.88 3.46
CA LYS A 54 14.98 -10.78 3.82
C LYS A 54 15.33 -10.66 5.30
N GLU A 55 15.58 -9.46 5.81
CA GLU A 55 15.91 -9.26 7.22
C GLU A 55 14.72 -9.59 8.15
N LEU A 56 13.50 -9.22 7.76
CA LEU A 56 12.29 -9.50 8.55
C LEU A 56 12.03 -10.99 8.73
N PHE A 57 12.28 -11.78 7.68
CA PHE A 57 12.03 -13.22 7.67
C PHE A 57 13.28 -14.06 7.96
N HIS A 58 14.42 -13.44 8.29
CA HIS A 58 15.65 -14.16 8.65
C HIS A 58 15.58 -14.64 10.12
N PRO A 59 15.49 -15.95 10.39
CA PRO A 59 15.41 -16.45 11.76
C PRO A 59 16.72 -16.23 12.52
N SER A 60 16.63 -16.06 13.84
CA SER A 60 17.82 -16.09 14.69
C SER A 60 18.49 -17.46 14.63
N HIS A 61 19.82 -17.49 14.65
CA HIS A 61 20.61 -18.73 14.67
C HIS A 61 21.91 -18.51 15.47
N PRO A 62 22.68 -19.56 15.82
CA PRO A 62 23.97 -19.37 16.50
C PRO A 62 24.85 -18.37 15.73
N GLY A 63 25.26 -17.29 16.38
CA GLY A 63 26.04 -16.19 15.76
C GLY A 63 25.23 -15.07 15.11
N TYR A 64 23.89 -15.15 15.07
CA TYR A 64 23.02 -14.10 14.54
C TYR A 64 21.77 -13.92 15.41
N ILE A 65 21.67 -12.74 16.02
CA ILE A 65 20.45 -12.31 16.70
C ILE A 65 19.60 -11.59 15.67
N GLY A 66 18.44 -12.17 15.36
CA GLY A 66 17.51 -11.62 14.38
C GLY A 66 16.95 -10.27 14.81
N ILE A 67 16.45 -9.51 13.83
CA ILE A 67 15.87 -8.20 14.13
C ILE A 67 14.59 -8.38 14.95
N HIS A 68 14.51 -7.76 16.13
CA HIS A 68 13.38 -7.83 17.05
C HIS A 68 12.14 -7.07 16.54
N THR A 69 11.74 -7.33 15.31
CA THR A 69 10.66 -6.61 14.64
C THR A 69 9.31 -7.16 15.04
N SER A 70 8.43 -6.31 15.56
CA SER A 70 7.03 -6.66 15.81
C SER A 70 6.17 -6.39 14.57
N LYS A 71 5.40 -7.37 14.11
CA LYS A 71 4.33 -7.20 13.11
C LYS A 71 3.03 -6.80 13.80
N ARG A 72 2.37 -5.73 13.33
CA ARG A 72 1.03 -5.32 13.78
C ARG A 72 0.11 -5.19 12.58
N THR A 73 -1.12 -5.67 12.69
CA THR A 73 -2.19 -5.35 11.75
C THR A 73 -2.59 -3.91 12.01
N MET A 74 -2.51 -3.07 10.98
CA MET A 74 -2.90 -1.65 11.08
C MET A 74 -4.30 -1.48 10.53
N ASP A 75 -5.03 -0.45 10.99
CA ASP A 75 -6.30 -0.11 10.38
C ASP A 75 -6.06 0.38 8.94
N PHE A 76 -6.71 -0.26 7.97
CA PHE A 76 -6.46 -0.01 6.55
C PHE A 76 -7.06 1.30 6.04
N TYR A 77 -7.98 1.93 6.78
CA TYR A 77 -8.43 3.28 6.49
C TYR A 77 -7.47 4.33 7.07
N LEU A 78 -6.78 4.04 8.17
CA LEU A 78 -5.75 4.93 8.72
C LEU A 78 -4.39 4.79 7.99
N PHE A 79 -4.06 3.60 7.49
CA PHE A 79 -2.81 3.28 6.77
C PHE A 79 -3.11 2.80 5.35
N MET A 80 -3.78 3.66 4.58
CA MET A 80 -4.43 3.28 3.35
C MET A 80 -3.50 3.17 2.15
N ASN A 81 -3.72 2.16 1.32
CA ASN A 81 -3.18 2.14 -0.04
C ASN A 81 -4.00 3.08 -0.94
N SER A 82 -3.34 3.75 -1.88
CA SER A 82 -3.99 4.55 -2.92
C SER A 82 -5.13 3.81 -3.66
N LYS A 83 -5.08 2.48 -3.81
CA LYS A 83 -6.21 1.68 -4.34
C LYS A 83 -7.50 1.91 -3.55
N VAL A 84 -7.41 1.79 -2.22
CA VAL A 84 -8.54 1.96 -1.29
C VAL A 84 -9.07 3.39 -1.37
N LEU A 85 -8.17 4.38 -1.43
CA LEU A 85 -8.55 5.79 -1.52
C LEU A 85 -9.35 6.09 -2.80
N PHE A 86 -8.79 5.76 -3.97
CA PHE A 86 -9.35 6.17 -5.26
C PHE A 86 -10.47 5.26 -5.77
N LYS A 87 -10.57 4.01 -5.30
CA LYS A 87 -11.66 3.10 -5.69
C LYS A 87 -12.83 3.09 -4.71
N THR A 88 -12.61 3.44 -3.45
CA THR A 88 -13.62 3.27 -2.39
C THR A 88 -13.82 4.54 -1.57
N VAL A 89 -12.83 4.95 -0.78
CA VAL A 89 -13.01 5.98 0.27
C VAL A 89 -13.54 7.30 -0.27
N ARG A 90 -13.03 7.77 -1.42
CA ARG A 90 -13.46 9.06 -1.98
C ARG A 90 -14.92 9.11 -2.43
N TYR A 91 -15.52 7.95 -2.73
CA TYR A 91 -16.89 7.85 -3.21
C TYR A 91 -17.91 7.73 -2.07
N ASP A 92 -17.45 7.37 -0.87
CA ASP A 92 -18.30 7.19 0.30
C ASP A 92 -18.33 8.49 1.14
N PRO A 93 -19.51 9.09 1.36
CA PRO A 93 -19.63 10.35 2.10
C PRO A 93 -19.16 10.29 3.55
N GLU A 94 -19.19 9.13 4.19
CA GLU A 94 -18.75 8.94 5.58
C GLU A 94 -17.26 8.63 5.62
N LEU A 95 -16.77 7.74 4.75
CA LEU A 95 -15.35 7.39 4.72
C LEU A 95 -14.45 8.55 4.27
N LYS A 96 -14.93 9.42 3.36
CA LYS A 96 -14.12 10.58 2.90
C LYS A 96 -13.78 11.56 4.03
N LYS A 97 -14.51 11.54 5.15
CA LYS A 97 -14.25 12.37 6.33
C LYS A 97 -13.03 11.86 7.12
N LEU A 98 -12.61 10.62 6.91
CA LEU A 98 -11.47 10.02 7.61
C LEU A 98 -10.17 10.74 7.23
N LYS A 99 -9.35 11.04 8.24
CA LYS A 99 -8.01 11.58 8.04
C LYS A 99 -6.98 10.46 8.24
N PRO A 100 -6.41 9.89 7.17
CA PRO A 100 -5.44 8.82 7.29
C PRO A 100 -4.13 9.32 7.91
N VAL A 101 -3.42 8.43 8.59
CA VAL A 101 -2.06 8.64 9.09
C VAL A 101 -1.06 8.56 7.94
N VAL A 102 -1.25 7.60 7.04
CA VAL A 102 -0.40 7.38 5.85
C VAL A 102 -1.27 7.02 4.65
N VAL A 103 -0.93 7.57 3.49
CA VAL A 103 -1.44 7.12 2.19
C VAL A 103 -0.29 6.55 1.36
N HIS A 104 -0.27 5.24 1.16
CA HIS A 104 0.75 4.56 0.36
C HIS A 104 0.41 4.61 -1.13
N MET A 105 1.23 5.34 -1.88
CA MET A 105 1.03 5.63 -3.31
C MET A 105 1.74 4.63 -4.23
N TYR A 106 1.38 3.34 -4.15
CA TYR A 106 1.99 2.31 -5.01
C TYR A 106 1.13 1.91 -6.22
N TYR A 107 -0.19 1.87 -6.05
CA TYR A 107 -1.10 1.26 -7.01
C TYR A 107 -1.19 2.02 -8.35
N HIS A 108 -1.12 3.35 -8.32
CA HIS A 108 -1.29 4.22 -9.49
C HIS A 108 0.07 4.68 -10.04
N LYS A 109 0.72 3.88 -10.88
CA LYS A 109 2.13 4.08 -11.25
C LYS A 109 2.41 5.31 -12.15
N TYR A 110 1.53 5.63 -13.10
CA TYR A 110 1.88 6.57 -14.19
C TYR A 110 1.48 8.02 -13.90
N ASP A 111 0.38 8.26 -13.19
CA ASP A 111 -0.04 9.58 -12.72
C ASP A 111 0.24 9.77 -11.21
N LYS A 112 1.13 8.94 -10.65
CA LYS A 112 1.48 8.89 -9.23
C LYS A 112 1.72 10.27 -8.63
N TYR A 113 2.56 11.06 -9.29
CA TYR A 113 2.95 12.39 -8.81
C TYR A 113 1.77 13.35 -8.75
N ARG A 114 0.87 13.33 -9.74
CA ARG A 114 -0.34 14.17 -9.76
C ARG A 114 -1.29 13.75 -8.64
N ARG A 115 -1.47 12.44 -8.43
CA ARG A 115 -2.28 11.92 -7.33
C ARG A 115 -1.68 12.25 -5.97
N MET A 116 -0.35 12.17 -5.81
CA MET A 116 0.34 12.56 -4.57
C MET A 116 0.03 14.01 -4.22
N LYS A 117 0.14 14.93 -5.18
CA LYS A 117 -0.24 16.34 -4.96
C LYS A 117 -1.70 16.46 -4.57
N ALA A 118 -2.61 15.79 -5.27
CA ALA A 118 -4.03 15.84 -4.96
C ALA A 118 -4.37 15.31 -3.56
N VAL A 119 -3.68 14.26 -3.10
CA VAL A 119 -3.82 13.73 -1.74
C VAL A 119 -3.38 14.77 -0.70
N VAL A 120 -2.30 15.51 -0.96
CA VAL A 120 -1.87 16.63 -0.10
C VAL A 120 -2.91 17.75 -0.13
N GLU A 121 -3.37 18.17 -1.31
CA GLU A 121 -4.40 19.20 -1.42
C GLU A 121 -5.68 18.83 -0.66
N TYR A 122 -6.09 17.56 -0.73
CA TYR A 122 -7.29 17.06 -0.05
C TYR A 122 -7.13 17.02 1.48
N TYR A 123 -6.11 16.32 1.99
CA TYR A 123 -5.98 16.05 3.44
C TYR A 123 -5.22 17.11 4.23
N VAL A 124 -4.34 17.88 3.58
CA VAL A 124 -3.53 18.91 4.23
C VAL A 124 -4.13 20.30 3.96
N ASN A 125 -4.46 20.61 2.72
CA ASN A 125 -4.94 21.95 2.34
C ASN A 125 -6.48 22.08 2.35
N GLY A 126 -7.21 20.97 2.56
CA GLY A 126 -8.66 20.96 2.72
C GLY A 126 -9.46 21.09 1.43
N LYS A 127 -8.83 20.98 0.25
CA LYS A 127 -9.49 21.09 -1.06
C LYS A 127 -10.30 19.82 -1.36
N GLN A 128 -11.61 19.86 -1.09
CA GLN A 128 -12.51 18.70 -1.11
C GLN A 128 -12.74 18.07 -2.49
N ASP A 129 -12.52 18.81 -3.58
CA ASP A 129 -12.67 18.36 -4.97
C ASP A 129 -11.34 17.86 -5.58
N ALA A 130 -10.23 17.93 -4.84
CA ALA A 130 -8.90 17.64 -5.37
C ALA A 130 -8.76 16.21 -5.93
N LEU A 131 -9.51 15.25 -5.41
CA LEU A 131 -9.45 13.84 -5.81
C LEU A 131 -10.38 13.49 -6.97
N ASP A 132 -11.35 14.34 -7.33
CA ASP A 132 -12.47 13.97 -8.20
C ASP A 132 -12.07 13.77 -9.66
N THR A 133 -11.05 14.51 -10.10
CA THR A 133 -10.58 14.51 -11.49
C THR A 133 -9.87 13.21 -11.91
N PHE A 134 -9.54 12.33 -10.96
CA PHE A 134 -8.79 11.12 -11.25
C PHE A 134 -9.71 9.93 -11.56
N PRO A 135 -9.39 9.06 -12.53
CA PRO A 135 -10.09 7.79 -12.68
C PRO A 135 -9.81 6.85 -11.49
N PRO A 136 -10.74 5.93 -11.16
CA PRO A 136 -10.60 5.01 -10.03
C PRO A 136 -9.48 3.99 -10.22
N GLY A 137 -9.15 3.67 -11.47
CA GLY A 137 -8.06 2.79 -11.84
C GLY A 137 -7.29 3.34 -13.04
N TYR A 138 -6.53 2.49 -13.68
CA TYR A 138 -5.76 2.85 -14.86
C TYR A 138 -6.67 3.00 -16.09
N PRO A 139 -6.52 4.02 -16.96
CA PRO A 139 -7.10 3.97 -18.29
C PRO A 139 -6.27 2.99 -19.13
N TYR A 140 -6.66 1.71 -19.18
CA TYR A 140 -6.19 0.83 -20.25
C TYR A 140 -6.88 1.25 -21.55
N ASN A 141 -6.28 2.22 -22.26
CA ASN A 141 -6.53 2.33 -23.69
C ASN A 141 -5.61 1.33 -24.37
N HIS A 142 -6.20 0.25 -24.91
CA HIS A 142 -5.51 -0.81 -25.67
C HIS A 142 -4.76 -0.31 -26.93
N SER A 143 -4.74 1.00 -27.20
CA SER A 143 -4.28 1.60 -28.45
C SER A 143 -2.79 2.01 -28.48
N SER A 144 -2.01 1.77 -27.42
CA SER A 144 -0.61 2.27 -27.32
C SER A 144 0.47 1.19 -27.36
N LEU A 145 0.13 -0.05 -27.73
CA LEU A 145 1.08 -1.17 -27.91
C LEU A 145 1.36 -1.50 -29.40
N LEU A 146 1.02 -0.59 -30.31
CA LEU A 146 1.44 -0.64 -31.71
C LEU A 146 2.13 0.68 -32.08
N MET A 147 3.37 0.82 -31.62
CA MET A 147 4.42 1.61 -32.29
C MET A 147 5.78 1.04 -31.89
#